data_AF-A0A0A2MI22-F1
#
_entry.id   AF-A0A0A2MI22-F1
#
_cell.length_a   1.000
_cell.length_b   1.000
_cell.length_c   1.000
_cell.angle_alpha   90.00
_cell.angle_beta   90.00
_cell.angle_gamma   90.00
#
_symmetry.space_group_name_H-M   'P 1'
#
loop_
_entity.id
_entity.type
_entity.pdbx_description
1 polymer ?
#
loop_
_entity_poly.entity_id
_entity_poly.type
_entity_poly.pdbx_seq_one_letter_code
_entity_poly.pdbx_strand_id
1 'polypeptide(L)'
;MALTGCASHKDVPAQRHYEPTWQSLAQYDETAEWFKDAKFGIYAHWGVLSVPAYANDWYPRNMHVEGSDENKHQVATYGPLDKFGYHDFVPMFKAENFDANAWADLFVKAGAKFGGVVAEHHDGWSNWDSKINPWNSMAMGPHRDLVGELSKAIHGRGLKLVTSFHKDRNLQINKDNPDKWGDDISYFPYNPKMATSSNDPLLSVMYGNIPKEKFYQNWLGELKELIDNYSPDLIYFDSKMTKIPEKYKQEFLAHYFNHSVAEKQQVVVTHKEGELPKTVSLEDFEKGRNNAITQDFWLTDETVSVGSWSYTNDLGLKTANDIIDLLADIVSKNGALMLNVSPMANGTIPQNQQDILLEIGQWLSINGEAIYGSRTWNVFGEGPTKLDKGGMFVDKVAYTDKDIRYTRKGTTIYAIVLGWPGSNAEVVLQSFSGQTLNQVPKVKNLTVLGSDETIKFHVDDAGLHFTTPSKKTDDKAFVVKIETR
;
A
#
# COMPACT_ATOMS: atom_id res chain seq x y z
N MET A 1 -7.14 26.83 59.21
CA MET A 1 -6.97 25.41 58.85
C MET A 1 -7.03 25.32 57.33
N ALA A 2 -5.88 25.29 56.66
CA ALA A 2 -5.80 25.06 55.23
C ALA A 2 -5.67 23.55 55.01
N LEU A 3 -6.62 22.96 54.29
CA LEU A 3 -6.58 21.57 53.86
C LEU A 3 -5.91 21.53 52.48
N THR A 4 -4.61 21.22 52.47
CA THR A 4 -3.86 20.82 51.28
C THR A 4 -4.24 19.39 50.92
N GLY A 5 -5.04 19.23 49.86
CA GLY A 5 -5.31 17.94 49.25
C GLY A 5 -4.08 17.45 48.48
N CYS A 6 -3.53 16.30 48.90
CA CYS A 6 -2.52 15.57 48.14
C CYS A 6 -3.11 15.14 46.80
N ALA A 7 -2.59 15.70 45.70
CA ALA A 7 -2.81 15.14 44.37
C ALA A 7 -2.07 13.80 44.32
N SER A 8 -2.79 12.72 44.05
CA SER A 8 -2.17 11.43 43.76
C SER A 8 -1.34 11.56 42.49
N HIS A 9 -0.03 11.35 42.61
CA HIS A 9 0.79 11.05 41.46
C HIS A 9 0.22 9.79 40.82
N LYS A 10 -0.39 9.93 39.64
CA LYS A 10 -0.60 8.79 38.75
C LYS A 10 0.79 8.30 38.38
N ASP A 11 1.11 7.08 38.80
CA ASP A 11 2.29 6.37 38.35
C ASP A 11 2.40 6.48 36.83
N VAL A 12 3.51 7.03 36.35
CA VAL A 12 3.88 6.99 34.94
C VAL A 12 3.99 5.50 34.59
N PRO A 13 3.23 4.97 33.62
CA PRO A 13 3.38 3.57 33.24
C PRO A 13 4.84 3.33 32.86
N ALA A 14 5.47 2.33 33.47
CA ALA A 14 6.79 1.86 33.03
C ALA A 14 6.76 1.67 31.51
N GLN A 15 7.78 2.18 30.82
CA GLN A 15 7.90 2.13 29.37
C GLN A 15 7.68 0.67 28.91
N ARG A 16 6.61 0.44 28.15
CA ARG A 16 6.16 -0.91 27.77
C ARG A 16 7.23 -1.56 26.92
N HIS A 17 7.79 -2.67 27.41
CA HIS A 17 8.74 -3.50 26.67
C HIS A 17 8.04 -4.72 26.10
N TYR A 18 8.38 -5.08 24.86
CA TYR A 18 7.84 -6.23 24.16
C TYR A 18 8.90 -7.32 24.03
N GLU A 19 8.62 -8.50 24.60
CA GLU A 19 9.42 -9.70 24.43
C GLU A 19 9.10 -10.39 23.09
N PRO A 20 10.02 -11.15 22.49
CA PRO A 20 9.80 -11.87 21.24
C PRO A 20 8.93 -13.13 21.45
N THR A 21 7.70 -12.92 21.91
CA THR A 21 6.68 -13.96 22.09
C THR A 21 5.34 -13.42 21.63
N TRP A 22 4.50 -14.26 21.00
CA TRP A 22 3.18 -13.81 20.53
C TRP A 22 2.30 -13.24 21.64
N GLN A 23 2.38 -13.81 22.84
CA GLN A 23 1.63 -13.31 23.99
C GLN A 23 2.03 -11.87 24.35
N SER A 24 3.34 -11.56 24.34
CA SER A 24 3.81 -10.20 24.61
C SER A 24 3.52 -9.27 23.44
N LEU A 25 3.73 -9.71 22.20
CA LEU A 25 3.55 -8.88 21.00
C LEU A 25 2.08 -8.51 20.78
N ALA A 26 1.15 -9.43 21.02
CA ALA A 26 -0.29 -9.19 20.91
C ALA A 26 -0.84 -8.16 21.90
N GLN A 27 -0.01 -7.69 22.83
CA GLN A 27 -0.35 -6.58 23.71
C GLN A 27 -0.21 -5.23 23.01
N TYR A 28 0.55 -5.14 21.91
CA TYR A 28 0.68 -3.93 21.11
C TYR A 28 -0.69 -3.50 20.57
N ASP A 29 -1.04 -2.22 20.72
CA ASP A 29 -2.24 -1.70 20.07
C ASP A 29 -1.90 -1.46 18.60
N GLU A 30 -2.15 -2.49 17.80
CA GLU A 30 -1.90 -2.53 16.36
C GLU A 30 -2.68 -1.49 15.58
N THR A 31 -3.77 -0.99 16.15
CA THR A 31 -4.61 -0.01 15.49
C THR A 31 -4.14 1.40 15.72
N ALA A 32 -3.09 1.77 15.00
CA ALA A 32 -2.67 3.14 14.88
C ALA A 32 -3.83 3.97 14.29
N GLU A 33 -4.50 4.78 15.13
CA GLU A 33 -5.66 5.57 14.69
C GLU A 33 -5.30 6.52 13.54
N TRP A 34 -4.03 6.95 13.46
CA TRP A 34 -3.54 7.72 12.32
C TRP A 34 -3.72 6.97 10.99
N PHE A 35 -3.51 5.64 10.97
CA PHE A 35 -3.61 4.84 9.75
C PHE A 35 -5.07 4.63 9.34
N LYS A 36 -5.94 4.38 10.33
CA LYS A 36 -7.39 4.37 10.10
C LYS A 36 -7.90 5.72 9.61
N ASP A 37 -7.32 6.83 10.02
CA ASP A 37 -7.70 8.16 9.55
C ASP A 37 -7.12 8.52 8.19
N ALA A 38 -5.95 7.96 7.87
CA ALA A 38 -5.17 8.27 6.68
C ALA A 38 -5.86 7.84 5.38
N LYS A 39 -6.42 6.62 5.34
CA LYS A 39 -7.16 6.00 4.20
C LYS A 39 -6.42 5.81 2.88
N PHE A 40 -5.54 6.73 2.49
CA PHE A 40 -4.90 6.76 1.19
C PHE A 40 -3.41 7.08 1.33
N GLY A 41 -2.59 6.26 0.67
CA GLY A 41 -1.15 6.48 0.57
C GLY A 41 -0.58 6.03 -0.76
N ILE A 42 0.68 6.38 -1.01
CA ILE A 42 1.36 6.11 -2.28
C ILE A 42 2.74 5.49 -2.03
N TYR A 43 3.05 4.42 -2.75
CA TYR A 43 4.38 3.81 -2.74
C TYR A 43 4.87 3.54 -4.17
N ALA A 44 6.09 3.03 -4.33
CA ALA A 44 6.68 2.79 -5.64
C ALA A 44 7.48 1.49 -5.71
N HIS A 45 7.17 0.65 -6.69
CA HIS A 45 8.02 -0.46 -7.14
C HIS A 45 9.13 0.05 -8.05
N TRP A 46 10.28 0.30 -7.46
CA TRP A 46 11.40 0.94 -8.14
C TRP A 46 12.75 0.41 -7.64
N GLY A 47 13.67 0.15 -8.57
CA GLY A 47 15.00 -0.38 -8.28
C GLY A 47 15.68 -0.89 -9.55
N VAL A 48 16.63 -1.81 -9.40
CA VAL A 48 17.33 -2.45 -10.54
C VAL A 48 16.33 -3.18 -11.46
N LEU A 49 15.26 -3.73 -10.91
CA LEU A 49 14.15 -4.33 -11.66
C LEU A 49 13.50 -3.38 -12.68
N SER A 50 13.64 -2.06 -12.53
CA SER A 50 13.08 -1.06 -13.44
C SER A 50 13.97 -0.79 -14.66
N VAL A 51 15.24 -1.23 -14.65
CA VAL A 51 16.21 -0.97 -15.73
C VAL A 51 15.77 -1.58 -17.08
N PRO A 52 15.31 -2.84 -17.15
CA PRO A 52 14.96 -3.46 -18.42
C PRO A 52 13.72 -2.82 -19.07
N ALA A 53 12.84 -2.19 -18.27
CA ALA A 53 11.58 -1.59 -18.71
C ALA A 53 10.73 -2.52 -19.59
N TYR A 54 10.67 -3.81 -19.23
CA TYR A 54 10.02 -4.86 -20.03
C TYR A 54 9.21 -5.82 -19.14
N ALA A 55 8.04 -6.24 -19.65
CA ALA A 55 7.08 -7.17 -19.02
C ALA A 55 6.51 -6.73 -17.67
N ASN A 56 7.25 -6.90 -16.57
CA ASN A 56 6.83 -6.53 -15.22
C ASN A 56 7.99 -6.58 -14.21
N ASP A 57 7.69 -6.32 -12.94
CA ASP A 57 8.61 -6.36 -11.80
C ASP A 57 9.21 -7.74 -11.52
N TRP A 58 8.66 -8.81 -12.11
CA TRP A 58 9.20 -10.18 -12.10
C TRP A 58 10.15 -10.47 -13.26
N TYR A 59 10.48 -9.49 -14.12
CA TYR A 59 11.54 -9.63 -15.13
C TYR A 59 12.83 -10.26 -14.58
N PRO A 60 13.36 -9.88 -13.39
CA PRO A 60 14.56 -10.51 -12.83
C PRO A 60 14.44 -12.03 -12.66
N ARG A 61 13.25 -12.54 -12.34
CA ARG A 61 12.99 -13.98 -12.29
C ARG A 61 12.81 -14.53 -13.70
N ASN A 62 11.87 -13.96 -14.46
CA ASN A 62 11.40 -14.56 -15.71
C ASN A 62 12.45 -14.53 -16.81
N MET A 63 13.42 -13.62 -16.76
CA MET A 63 14.58 -13.65 -17.66
C MET A 63 15.41 -14.94 -17.53
N HIS A 64 15.34 -15.64 -16.38
CA HIS A 64 16.01 -16.92 -16.13
C HIS A 64 15.13 -18.15 -16.40
N VAL A 65 13.88 -17.96 -16.82
CA VAL A 65 12.97 -19.05 -17.21
C VAL A 65 13.12 -19.27 -18.72
N GLU A 66 13.79 -20.35 -19.10
CA GLU A 66 14.10 -20.65 -20.50
C GLU A 66 12.83 -20.67 -21.37
N GLY A 67 12.84 -19.89 -22.46
CA GLY A 67 11.71 -19.81 -23.39
C GLY A 67 10.57 -18.86 -23.00
N SER A 68 10.61 -18.22 -21.83
CA SER A 68 9.73 -17.09 -21.50
C SER A 68 9.96 -15.92 -22.47
N ASP A 69 9.02 -14.98 -22.52
CA ASP A 69 9.17 -13.80 -23.38
C ASP A 69 10.25 -12.86 -22.82
N GLU A 70 10.39 -12.77 -21.51
CA GLU A 70 11.46 -12.04 -20.83
C GLU A 70 12.83 -12.66 -21.12
N ASN A 71 12.94 -13.98 -21.17
CA ASN A 71 14.19 -14.67 -21.52
C ASN A 71 14.56 -14.42 -22.99
N LYS A 72 13.60 -14.48 -23.92
CA LYS A 72 13.82 -14.14 -25.33
C LYS A 72 14.26 -12.69 -25.49
N HIS A 73 13.57 -11.77 -24.80
CA HIS A 73 13.94 -10.35 -24.79
C HIS A 73 15.35 -10.15 -24.24
N GLN A 74 15.68 -10.78 -23.10
CA GLN A 74 17.01 -10.73 -22.50
C GLN A 74 18.10 -11.12 -23.50
N VAL A 75 17.94 -12.28 -24.15
CA VAL A 75 18.94 -12.79 -25.10
C VAL A 75 19.05 -11.89 -26.33
N ALA A 76 17.94 -11.36 -26.83
CA ALA A 76 17.92 -10.51 -28.02
C ALA A 76 18.50 -9.10 -27.75
N THR A 77 18.30 -8.55 -26.56
CA THR A 77 18.66 -7.16 -26.23
C THR A 77 20.00 -7.03 -25.52
N TYR A 78 20.29 -7.92 -24.56
CA TYR A 78 21.47 -7.83 -23.69
C TYR A 78 22.46 -8.98 -23.88
N GLY A 79 22.00 -10.10 -24.43
CA GLY A 79 22.80 -11.30 -24.69
C GLY A 79 22.49 -12.46 -23.74
N PRO A 80 23.18 -13.60 -23.92
CA PRO A 80 22.91 -14.81 -23.14
C PRO A 80 23.30 -14.64 -21.67
N LEU A 81 22.61 -15.37 -20.77
CA LEU A 81 22.72 -15.22 -19.31
C LEU A 81 24.09 -15.61 -18.72
N ASP A 82 24.94 -16.33 -19.47
CA ASP A 82 26.33 -16.60 -19.10
C ASP A 82 27.28 -15.44 -19.41
N LYS A 83 26.80 -14.42 -20.13
CA LYS A 83 27.50 -13.17 -20.46
C LYS A 83 26.89 -11.93 -19.83
N PHE A 84 25.57 -11.94 -19.66
CA PHE A 84 24.82 -10.85 -19.05
C PHE A 84 23.74 -11.42 -18.13
N GLY A 85 24.01 -11.46 -16.83
CA GLY A 85 23.06 -11.84 -15.79
C GLY A 85 22.31 -10.63 -15.21
N TYR A 86 21.34 -10.90 -14.33
CA TYR A 86 20.58 -9.82 -13.70
C TYR A 86 21.45 -8.80 -12.92
N HIS A 87 22.52 -9.27 -12.28
CA HIS A 87 23.50 -8.42 -11.58
C HIS A 87 24.18 -7.39 -12.48
N ASP A 88 24.26 -7.62 -13.80
CA ASP A 88 24.86 -6.69 -14.74
C ASP A 88 23.98 -5.47 -15.04
N PHE A 89 22.71 -5.48 -14.61
CA PHE A 89 21.86 -4.28 -14.61
C PHE A 89 22.18 -3.30 -13.49
N VAL A 90 22.88 -3.72 -12.42
CA VAL A 90 23.15 -2.87 -11.26
C VAL A 90 23.88 -1.58 -11.63
N PRO A 91 24.96 -1.58 -12.44
CA PRO A 91 25.63 -0.36 -12.87
C PRO A 91 24.78 0.55 -13.77
N MET A 92 23.70 0.02 -14.35
CA MET A 92 22.77 0.77 -15.21
C MET A 92 21.67 1.47 -14.39
N PHE A 93 21.41 1.03 -13.16
CA PHE A 93 20.51 1.71 -12.24
C PHE A 93 21.24 2.88 -11.58
N LYS A 94 21.05 4.09 -12.12
CA LYS A 94 21.79 5.29 -11.68
C LYS A 94 20.92 6.33 -10.96
N ALA A 95 19.60 6.23 -11.04
CA ALA A 95 18.68 7.18 -10.41
C ALA A 95 18.98 8.67 -10.72
N GLU A 96 19.44 8.98 -11.94
CA GLU A 96 20.00 10.29 -12.32
C GLU A 96 19.01 11.47 -12.16
N ASN A 97 17.71 11.18 -12.29
CA ASN A 97 16.62 12.14 -12.16
C ASN A 97 15.78 11.91 -10.89
N PHE A 98 16.26 11.08 -9.95
CA PHE A 98 15.56 10.88 -8.69
C PHE A 98 15.69 12.11 -7.79
N ASP A 99 14.54 12.65 -7.41
CA ASP A 99 14.38 13.73 -6.44
C ASP A 99 13.32 13.33 -5.41
N ALA A 100 13.79 13.01 -4.20
CA ALA A 100 12.94 12.65 -3.06
C ALA A 100 11.94 13.74 -2.68
N ASN A 101 12.31 15.02 -2.81
CA ASN A 101 11.41 16.13 -2.52
C ASN A 101 10.32 16.24 -3.56
N ALA A 102 10.65 16.10 -4.84
CA ALA A 102 9.66 16.12 -5.93
C ALA A 102 8.64 14.98 -5.79
N TRP A 103 9.10 13.78 -5.43
CA TRP A 103 8.21 12.65 -5.16
C TRP A 103 7.28 12.93 -3.97
N ALA A 104 7.84 13.38 -2.84
CA ALA A 104 7.04 13.66 -1.65
C ALA A 104 6.05 14.82 -1.89
N ASP A 105 6.43 15.86 -2.66
CA ASP A 105 5.52 16.94 -3.08
C ASP A 105 4.38 16.43 -3.96
N LEU A 106 4.67 15.52 -4.89
CA LEU A 106 3.65 14.88 -5.70
C LEU A 106 2.68 14.06 -4.84
N PHE A 107 3.18 13.31 -3.85
CA PHE A 107 2.34 12.51 -2.96
C PHE A 107 1.42 13.39 -2.11
N VAL A 108 1.92 14.52 -1.58
CA VAL A 108 1.09 15.51 -0.88
C VAL A 108 0.02 16.08 -1.80
N LYS A 109 0.38 16.49 -3.02
CA LYS A 109 -0.57 17.03 -4.00
C LYS A 109 -1.63 16.01 -4.40
N ALA A 110 -1.28 14.73 -4.46
CA ALA A 110 -2.20 13.62 -4.70
C ALA A 110 -3.15 13.35 -3.53
N GLY A 111 -2.90 13.96 -2.36
CA GLY A 111 -3.72 13.82 -1.16
C GLY A 111 -3.26 12.71 -0.21
N ALA A 112 -2.23 11.94 -0.55
CA ALA A 112 -1.72 10.85 0.29
C ALA A 112 -1.39 11.33 1.72
N LYS A 113 -1.56 10.42 2.69
CA LYS A 113 -1.22 10.65 4.11
C LYS A 113 -0.05 9.81 4.58
N PHE A 114 0.28 8.77 3.82
CA PHE A 114 1.47 7.96 3.99
C PHE A 114 2.09 7.67 2.62
N GLY A 115 3.40 7.43 2.59
CA GLY A 115 4.04 6.98 1.37
C GLY A 115 5.52 6.65 1.49
N GLY A 116 6.06 6.10 0.41
CA GLY A 116 7.47 5.70 0.34
C GLY A 116 7.77 4.81 -0.85
N VAL A 117 8.56 3.75 -0.63
CA VAL A 117 9.12 2.91 -1.70
C VAL A 117 9.24 1.46 -1.25
N VAL A 118 9.31 0.53 -2.20
CA VAL A 118 9.82 -0.81 -1.95
C VAL A 118 11.28 -0.69 -1.50
N ALA A 119 11.55 -0.96 -0.22
CA ALA A 119 12.90 -0.88 0.33
C ALA A 119 13.77 -2.02 -0.21
N GLU A 120 13.20 -3.22 -0.30
CA GLU A 120 13.80 -4.36 -0.97
C GLU A 120 12.72 -5.26 -1.57
N HIS A 121 12.84 -5.54 -2.87
CA HIS A 121 11.94 -6.43 -3.59
C HIS A 121 12.45 -7.90 -3.47
N HIS A 122 11.92 -8.81 -4.29
CA HIS A 122 12.36 -10.21 -4.29
C HIS A 122 13.77 -10.43 -4.89
N ASP A 123 14.32 -9.42 -5.57
CA ASP A 123 15.49 -9.47 -6.42
C ASP A 123 16.84 -9.38 -5.67
N GLY A 124 16.79 -9.21 -4.36
CA GLY A 124 17.95 -9.13 -3.47
C GLY A 124 18.67 -7.78 -3.49
N TRP A 125 18.01 -6.74 -4.01
CA TRP A 125 18.51 -5.36 -4.05
C TRP A 125 17.90 -4.49 -2.95
N SER A 126 18.76 -3.84 -2.17
CA SER A 126 18.35 -2.91 -1.11
C SER A 126 18.43 -1.45 -1.59
N ASN A 127 17.35 -0.67 -1.47
CA ASN A 127 17.30 0.74 -1.86
C ASN A 127 17.87 1.71 -0.80
N TRP A 128 18.52 1.21 0.27
CA TRP A 128 19.12 2.02 1.34
C TRP A 128 20.62 1.73 1.54
N ASP A 129 21.30 2.51 2.39
CA ASP A 129 22.70 2.26 2.77
C ASP A 129 22.85 1.07 3.75
N SER A 130 22.68 -0.15 3.23
CA SER A 130 22.83 -1.36 4.04
C SER A 130 24.31 -1.68 4.33
N LYS A 131 24.61 -2.09 5.57
CA LYS A 131 25.91 -2.66 5.94
C LYS A 131 25.93 -4.19 5.87
N ILE A 132 24.75 -4.81 5.76
CA ILE A 132 24.56 -6.25 5.70
C ILE A 132 24.49 -6.74 4.25
N ASN A 133 23.67 -6.10 3.42
CA ASN A 133 23.54 -6.46 2.01
C ASN A 133 24.49 -5.60 1.15
N PRO A 134 25.54 -6.18 0.52
CA PRO A 134 26.42 -5.42 -0.37
C PRO A 134 25.72 -4.97 -1.66
N TRP A 135 24.59 -5.58 -2.04
CA TRP A 135 23.79 -5.20 -3.20
C TRP A 135 22.80 -4.10 -2.82
N ASN A 136 23.34 -2.90 -2.64
CA ASN A 136 22.55 -1.76 -2.23
C ASN A 136 22.88 -0.46 -2.97
N SER A 137 21.93 0.48 -2.93
CA SER A 137 21.98 1.75 -3.66
C SER A 137 23.09 2.71 -3.24
N MET A 138 23.64 2.58 -2.03
CA MET A 138 24.78 3.37 -1.58
C MET A 138 26.12 2.77 -2.05
N ALA A 139 26.26 1.46 -1.94
CA ALA A 139 27.49 0.76 -2.31
C ALA A 139 27.67 0.63 -3.83
N MET A 140 26.57 0.54 -4.58
CA MET A 140 26.55 0.28 -6.02
C MET A 140 25.50 1.15 -6.73
N GLY A 141 25.51 1.16 -8.06
CA GLY A 141 24.51 1.85 -8.87
C GLY A 141 24.51 3.37 -8.63
N PRO A 142 23.47 3.95 -8.01
CA PRO A 142 23.34 5.40 -7.86
C PRO A 142 24.30 6.02 -6.82
N HIS A 143 24.91 5.23 -5.94
CA HIS A 143 25.72 5.70 -4.81
C HIS A 143 25.00 6.72 -3.91
N ARG A 144 23.74 6.41 -3.61
CA ARG A 144 22.81 7.24 -2.83
C ARG A 144 21.97 6.39 -1.89
N ASP A 145 21.72 6.90 -0.68
CA ASP A 145 20.75 6.31 0.24
C ASP A 145 19.32 6.74 -0.13
N LEU A 146 18.69 6.03 -1.07
CA LEU A 146 17.40 6.42 -1.65
C LEU A 146 16.26 6.39 -0.61
N VAL A 147 16.21 5.37 0.24
CA VAL A 147 15.24 5.30 1.35
C VAL A 147 15.49 6.42 2.35
N GLY A 148 16.75 6.69 2.71
CA GLY A 148 17.08 7.78 3.65
C GLY A 148 16.74 9.18 3.12
N GLU A 149 16.96 9.44 1.84
CA GLU A 149 16.55 10.68 1.19
C GLU A 149 15.02 10.83 1.15
N LEU A 150 14.30 9.76 0.79
CA LEU A 150 12.84 9.76 0.72
C LEU A 150 12.20 9.87 2.11
N SER A 151 12.72 9.15 3.10
CA SER A 151 12.29 9.23 4.51
C SER A 151 12.28 10.68 5.01
N LYS A 152 13.39 11.39 4.83
CA LYS A 152 13.50 12.82 5.19
C LYS A 152 12.47 13.69 4.46
N ALA A 153 12.27 13.47 3.15
CA ALA A 153 11.34 14.25 2.35
C ALA A 153 9.87 14.02 2.74
N ILE A 154 9.50 12.77 3.04
CA ILE A 154 8.16 12.33 3.49
C ILE A 154 7.85 12.92 4.86
N HIS A 155 8.71 12.70 5.85
CA HIS A 155 8.52 13.24 7.21
C HIS A 155 8.54 14.76 7.22
N GLY A 156 9.40 15.40 6.41
CA GLY A 156 9.46 16.86 6.25
C GLY A 156 8.15 17.50 5.73
N ARG A 157 7.25 16.70 5.15
CA ARG A 157 5.92 17.12 4.69
C ARG A 157 4.78 16.62 5.58
N GLY A 158 5.10 16.03 6.72
CA GLY A 158 4.12 15.49 7.67
C GLY A 158 3.41 14.23 7.18
N LEU A 159 3.94 13.58 6.14
CA LEU A 159 3.48 12.26 5.71
C LEU A 159 4.10 11.19 6.60
N LYS A 160 3.42 10.05 6.66
CA LYS A 160 3.89 8.83 7.34
C LYS A 160 4.72 7.98 6.38
N LEU A 161 5.87 7.48 6.81
CA LEU A 161 6.78 6.70 5.97
C LEU A 161 6.32 5.26 5.84
N VAL A 162 6.25 4.78 4.60
CA VAL A 162 6.03 3.37 4.29
C VAL A 162 7.25 2.78 3.60
N THR A 163 7.66 1.62 4.07
CA THR A 163 8.66 0.78 3.40
C THR A 163 8.07 -0.61 3.21
N SER A 164 8.20 -1.17 2.02
CA SER A 164 7.86 -2.58 1.81
C SER A 164 9.11 -3.46 1.71
N PHE A 165 9.00 -4.68 2.23
CA PHE A 165 10.07 -5.66 2.30
C PHE A 165 9.57 -7.01 1.77
N HIS A 166 10.11 -7.44 0.63
CA HIS A 166 9.62 -8.60 -0.12
C HIS A 166 10.67 -9.72 -0.19
N LYS A 167 11.75 -9.62 0.59
CA LYS A 167 12.93 -10.49 0.49
C LYS A 167 12.59 -11.96 0.77
N ASP A 168 11.52 -12.28 1.49
CA ASP A 168 11.18 -13.64 1.94
C ASP A 168 11.21 -14.66 0.79
N ARG A 169 10.73 -14.27 -0.40
CA ARG A 169 10.74 -15.12 -1.60
C ARG A 169 12.13 -15.33 -2.19
N ASN A 170 13.08 -14.43 -1.96
CA ASN A 170 14.45 -14.50 -2.50
C ASN A 170 15.20 -15.78 -2.07
N LEU A 171 15.02 -16.25 -0.82
CA LEU A 171 15.72 -17.44 -0.30
C LEU A 171 15.56 -18.65 -1.22
N GLN A 172 16.67 -19.17 -1.72
CA GLN A 172 16.69 -20.38 -2.53
C GLN A 172 16.48 -21.63 -1.66
N ILE A 173 15.40 -22.37 -1.90
CA ILE A 173 15.08 -23.60 -1.15
C ILE A 173 14.99 -24.86 -2.03
N ASN A 174 15.04 -24.71 -3.36
CA ASN A 174 14.80 -25.81 -4.29
C ASN A 174 16.09 -26.43 -4.85
N LYS A 175 17.27 -26.01 -4.36
CA LYS A 175 18.59 -26.51 -4.80
C LYS A 175 18.64 -28.04 -4.91
N ASP A 176 18.13 -28.74 -3.90
CA ASP A 176 18.19 -30.21 -3.81
C ASP A 176 16.94 -30.91 -4.38
N ASN A 177 16.07 -30.19 -5.09
CA ASN A 177 14.84 -30.74 -5.67
C ASN A 177 14.68 -30.34 -7.15
N PRO A 178 15.26 -31.11 -8.09
CA PRO A 178 15.26 -30.81 -9.52
C PRO A 178 13.88 -30.57 -10.12
N ASP A 179 12.86 -31.30 -9.65
CA ASP A 179 11.48 -31.17 -10.15
C ASP A 179 10.86 -29.80 -9.80
N LYS A 180 11.45 -29.08 -8.84
CA LYS A 180 10.99 -27.77 -8.35
C LYS A 180 11.94 -26.62 -8.71
N TRP A 181 12.95 -26.87 -9.53
CA TRP A 181 13.93 -25.83 -9.91
C TRP A 181 13.29 -24.61 -10.58
N GLY A 182 12.16 -24.80 -11.27
CA GLY A 182 11.39 -23.72 -11.90
C GLY A 182 10.29 -23.09 -11.03
N ASP A 183 10.00 -23.64 -9.85
CA ASP A 183 8.89 -23.15 -9.00
C ASP A 183 9.14 -21.72 -8.49
N ASP A 184 8.08 -21.00 -8.14
CA ASP A 184 8.13 -19.60 -7.70
C ASP A 184 8.27 -19.43 -6.17
N ILE A 185 8.31 -20.53 -5.41
CA ILE A 185 8.55 -20.51 -3.97
C ILE A 185 9.93 -19.90 -3.65
N SER A 186 10.91 -20.14 -4.53
CA SER A 186 12.15 -19.36 -4.60
C SER A 186 12.02 -18.37 -5.74
N TYR A 187 12.38 -17.11 -5.52
CA TYR A 187 12.19 -16.06 -6.53
C TYR A 187 13.02 -16.35 -7.78
N PHE A 188 14.30 -16.66 -7.64
CA PHE A 188 15.11 -17.09 -8.78
C PHE A 188 14.98 -18.61 -9.01
N PRO A 189 14.78 -19.06 -10.26
CA PRO A 189 14.82 -20.48 -10.57
C PRO A 189 16.23 -21.02 -10.33
N TYR A 190 16.33 -22.23 -9.80
CA TYR A 190 17.62 -22.86 -9.59
C TYR A 190 18.13 -23.46 -10.91
N ASN A 191 19.27 -22.98 -11.40
CA ASN A 191 19.91 -23.55 -12.58
C ASN A 191 21.42 -23.63 -12.37
N PRO A 192 22.02 -24.85 -12.30
CA PRO A 192 23.46 -25.05 -12.10
C PRO A 192 24.38 -24.35 -13.11
N LYS A 193 23.84 -23.88 -14.23
CA LYS A 193 24.58 -23.19 -15.31
C LYS A 193 24.44 -21.67 -15.27
N MET A 194 23.69 -21.12 -14.33
CA MET A 194 23.38 -19.68 -14.26
C MET A 194 23.80 -19.09 -12.91
N ALA A 195 23.92 -17.75 -12.87
CA ALA A 195 24.27 -17.01 -11.65
C ALA A 195 23.29 -17.24 -10.49
N THR A 196 22.05 -17.63 -10.77
CA THR A 196 21.00 -17.94 -9.77
C THR A 196 21.36 -19.10 -8.82
N SER A 197 22.32 -19.95 -9.19
CA SER A 197 22.86 -21.03 -8.34
C SER A 197 24.31 -20.82 -7.91
N SER A 198 24.86 -19.62 -8.13
CA SER A 198 26.25 -19.30 -7.81
C SER A 198 26.53 -19.43 -6.32
N ASN A 199 27.69 -19.99 -5.99
CA ASN A 199 28.24 -19.98 -4.62
C ASN A 199 29.30 -18.87 -4.45
N ASP A 200 29.47 -17.99 -5.45
CA ASP A 200 30.30 -16.80 -5.31
C ASP A 200 29.80 -15.97 -4.11
N PRO A 201 30.69 -15.51 -3.20
CA PRO A 201 30.27 -14.84 -1.96
C PRO A 201 29.40 -13.61 -2.18
N LEU A 202 29.55 -12.90 -3.30
CA LEU A 202 28.78 -11.71 -3.61
C LEU A 202 27.48 -12.10 -4.34
N LEU A 203 27.57 -12.83 -5.45
CA LEU A 203 26.39 -13.19 -6.25
C LEU A 203 25.39 -14.04 -5.47
N SER A 204 25.86 -14.97 -4.63
CA SER A 204 24.99 -15.83 -3.82
C SER A 204 24.04 -15.03 -2.94
N VAL A 205 24.43 -13.84 -2.47
CA VAL A 205 23.58 -12.96 -1.65
C VAL A 205 22.45 -12.36 -2.47
N MET A 206 22.71 -11.81 -3.65
CA MET A 206 21.68 -11.24 -4.54
C MET A 206 20.63 -12.29 -4.93
N TYR A 207 21.10 -13.47 -5.33
CA TYR A 207 20.25 -14.54 -5.82
C TYR A 207 19.63 -15.42 -4.71
N GLY A 208 19.85 -15.08 -3.44
CA GLY A 208 19.32 -15.82 -2.30
C GLY A 208 19.85 -17.24 -2.15
N ASN A 209 20.93 -17.59 -2.87
CA ASN A 209 21.57 -18.91 -2.85
C ASN A 209 22.63 -19.01 -1.74
N ILE A 210 22.26 -18.57 -0.54
CA ILE A 210 23.08 -18.65 0.68
C ILE A 210 22.50 -19.69 1.65
N PRO A 211 23.27 -20.17 2.63
CA PRO A 211 22.74 -21.04 3.68
C PRO A 211 21.55 -20.39 4.40
N LYS A 212 20.50 -21.18 4.66
CA LYS A 212 19.25 -20.71 5.27
C LYS A 212 19.46 -19.88 6.55
N GLU A 213 20.30 -20.34 7.46
CA GLU A 213 20.53 -19.61 8.72
C GLU A 213 21.17 -18.23 8.48
N LYS A 214 22.10 -18.12 7.51
CA LYS A 214 22.67 -16.83 7.11
C LYS A 214 21.60 -15.92 6.51
N PHE A 215 20.72 -16.48 5.67
CA PHE A 215 19.59 -15.71 5.12
C PHE A 215 18.68 -15.17 6.22
N TYR A 216 18.33 -15.99 7.23
CA TYR A 216 17.47 -15.54 8.32
C TYR A 216 18.12 -14.46 9.20
N GLN A 217 19.42 -14.58 9.46
CA GLN A 217 20.19 -13.54 10.15
C GLN A 217 20.23 -12.24 9.35
N ASN A 218 20.46 -12.31 8.04
CA ASN A 218 20.44 -11.15 7.16
C ASN A 218 19.04 -10.52 7.12
N TRP A 219 17.99 -11.32 6.93
CA TRP A 219 16.60 -10.87 6.91
C TRP A 219 16.24 -10.06 8.17
N LEU A 220 16.58 -10.58 9.36
CA LEU A 220 16.31 -9.86 10.60
C LEU A 220 17.20 -8.63 10.75
N GLY A 221 18.48 -8.75 10.42
CA GLY A 221 19.44 -7.64 10.55
C GLY A 221 19.12 -6.47 9.62
N GLU A 222 18.72 -6.73 8.38
CA GLU A 222 18.34 -5.71 7.39
C GLU A 222 17.05 -4.99 7.79
N LEU A 223 16.05 -5.73 8.32
CA LEU A 223 14.86 -5.11 8.90
C LEU A 223 15.22 -4.22 10.10
N LYS A 224 16.16 -4.65 10.96
CA LYS A 224 16.67 -3.80 12.05
C LYS A 224 17.39 -2.56 11.53
N GLU A 225 18.24 -2.67 10.51
CA GLU A 225 18.86 -1.50 9.87
C GLU A 225 17.80 -0.52 9.34
N LEU A 226 16.77 -1.03 8.67
CA LEU A 226 15.69 -0.21 8.13
C LEU A 226 14.93 0.53 9.25
N ILE A 227 14.63 -0.16 10.34
CA ILE A 227 13.95 0.40 11.52
C ILE A 227 14.82 1.46 12.19
N ASP A 228 16.05 1.10 12.53
CA ASP A 228 16.95 1.93 13.34
C ASP A 228 17.37 3.21 12.61
N ASN A 229 17.54 3.14 11.28
CA ASN A 229 18.02 4.27 10.48
C ASN A 229 16.89 5.20 10.01
N TYR A 230 15.67 4.69 9.82
CA TYR A 230 14.62 5.42 9.10
C TYR A 230 13.27 5.50 9.82
N SER A 231 13.06 4.75 10.90
CA SER A 231 11.82 4.75 11.70
C SER A 231 10.54 4.73 10.84
N PRO A 232 10.35 3.73 9.95
CA PRO A 232 9.15 3.63 9.14
C PRO A 232 7.90 3.62 10.03
N ASP A 233 6.81 4.23 9.55
CA ASP A 233 5.52 4.21 10.22
C ASP A 233 4.71 2.96 9.84
N LEU A 234 4.97 2.40 8.67
CA LEU A 234 4.39 1.16 8.18
C LEU A 234 5.48 0.30 7.52
N ILE A 235 5.61 -0.95 7.98
CA ILE A 235 6.38 -1.97 7.25
C ILE A 235 5.40 -2.94 6.61
N TYR A 236 5.44 -2.98 5.29
CA TYR A 236 4.65 -3.88 4.47
C TYR A 236 5.46 -5.13 4.15
N PHE A 237 4.86 -6.31 4.36
CA PHE A 237 5.40 -7.57 3.86
C PHE A 237 4.57 -8.08 2.70
N ASP A 238 5.28 -8.52 1.67
CA ASP A 238 4.68 -9.31 0.60
C ASP A 238 4.47 -10.77 1.06
N SER A 239 4.26 -11.69 0.12
CA SER A 239 4.07 -13.11 0.39
C SER A 239 5.36 -13.89 0.69
N LYS A 240 5.19 -15.08 1.27
CA LYS A 240 6.22 -16.08 1.61
C LYS A 240 6.95 -15.84 2.91
N MET A 241 6.39 -15.06 3.84
CA MET A 241 6.86 -15.03 5.21
C MET A 241 6.80 -16.42 5.87
N THR A 242 6.00 -17.35 5.36
CA THR A 242 6.03 -18.79 5.73
C THR A 242 7.42 -19.45 5.62
N LYS A 243 8.35 -18.89 4.84
CA LYS A 243 9.75 -19.38 4.74
C LYS A 243 10.63 -18.95 5.91
N ILE A 244 10.21 -17.93 6.66
CA ILE A 244 10.94 -17.37 7.78
C ILE A 244 10.54 -18.10 9.07
N PRO A 245 11.51 -18.63 9.85
CA PRO A 245 11.20 -19.28 11.11
C PRO A 245 10.54 -18.31 12.11
N GLU A 246 9.63 -18.85 12.91
CA GLU A 246 8.83 -18.07 13.85
C GLU A 246 9.65 -17.16 14.78
N LYS A 247 10.79 -17.67 15.28
CA LYS A 247 11.70 -16.92 16.16
C LYS A 247 12.12 -15.58 15.54
N TYR A 248 12.40 -15.57 14.23
CA TYR A 248 12.87 -14.38 13.53
C TYR A 248 11.73 -13.37 13.34
N LYS A 249 10.52 -13.83 13.03
CA LYS A 249 9.33 -12.96 12.95
C LYS A 249 9.03 -12.29 14.30
N GLN A 250 9.11 -13.06 15.39
CA GLN A 250 8.90 -12.56 16.75
C GLN A 250 9.98 -11.56 17.17
N GLU A 251 11.24 -11.83 16.85
CA GLU A 251 12.36 -10.92 17.11
C GLU A 251 12.25 -9.62 16.30
N PHE A 252 11.83 -9.69 15.04
CA PHE A 252 11.55 -8.51 14.21
C PHE A 252 10.46 -7.64 14.86
N LEU A 253 9.30 -8.23 15.19
CA LEU A 253 8.19 -7.47 15.77
C LEU A 253 8.54 -6.88 17.13
N ALA A 254 9.25 -7.64 17.98
CA ALA A 254 9.72 -7.14 19.27
C ALA A 254 10.64 -5.94 19.08
N HIS A 255 11.59 -6.01 18.14
CA HIS A 255 12.48 -4.89 17.82
C HIS A 255 11.68 -3.67 17.36
N TYR A 256 10.78 -3.84 16.40
CA TYR A 256 10.02 -2.73 15.82
C TYR A 256 9.07 -2.07 16.83
N PHE A 257 8.38 -2.85 17.66
CA PHE A 257 7.48 -2.31 18.67
C PHE A 257 8.21 -1.66 19.84
N ASN A 258 9.40 -2.15 20.20
CA ASN A 258 10.24 -1.47 21.20
C ASN A 258 10.83 -0.17 20.66
N HIS A 259 11.24 -0.16 19.39
CA HIS A 259 11.68 1.05 18.69
C HIS A 259 10.56 2.09 18.66
N SER A 260 9.33 1.70 18.30
CA SER A 260 8.19 2.62 18.25
C SER A 260 7.87 3.22 19.62
N VAL A 261 8.03 2.46 20.72
CA VAL A 261 7.91 2.98 22.09
C VAL A 261 9.02 3.97 22.42
N ALA A 262 10.26 3.74 21.97
CA ALA A 262 11.38 4.66 22.17
C ALA A 262 11.17 5.99 21.40
N GLU A 263 10.73 5.89 20.14
CA GLU A 263 10.47 7.02 19.24
C GLU A 263 9.11 7.69 19.47
N LYS A 264 8.30 7.17 20.41
CA LYS A 264 6.92 7.64 20.69
C LYS A 264 6.05 7.66 19.43
N GLN A 265 6.21 6.63 18.61
CA GLN A 265 5.56 6.41 17.34
C GLN A 265 4.51 5.29 17.48
N GLN A 266 3.42 5.40 16.74
CA GLN A 266 2.55 4.26 16.46
C GLN A 266 2.91 3.72 15.08
N VAL A 267 3.33 2.46 15.05
CA VAL A 267 3.72 1.75 13.83
C VAL A 267 2.68 0.74 13.41
N VAL A 268 2.68 0.41 12.12
CA VAL A 268 1.83 -0.60 11.48
C VAL A 268 2.70 -1.66 10.81
N VAL A 269 2.25 -2.92 10.89
CA VAL A 269 2.82 -4.04 10.13
C VAL A 269 1.68 -4.66 9.33
N THR A 270 1.91 -4.97 8.06
CA THR A 270 0.96 -5.72 7.24
C THR A 270 1.47 -7.10 6.88
N HIS A 271 0.55 -7.99 6.52
CA HIS A 271 0.85 -9.32 6.00
C HIS A 271 -0.13 -9.70 4.89
N LYS A 272 0.27 -10.66 4.05
CA LYS A 272 -0.62 -11.34 3.12
C LYS A 272 -0.95 -12.73 3.61
N GLU A 273 -2.06 -13.28 3.13
CA GLU A 273 -2.42 -14.70 3.23
C GLU A 273 -2.37 -15.29 4.66
N GLY A 274 -2.66 -14.47 5.68
CA GLY A 274 -2.59 -14.89 7.09
C GLY A 274 -1.19 -15.28 7.59
N GLU A 275 -0.11 -14.81 6.94
CA GLU A 275 1.27 -15.22 7.26
C GLU A 275 1.84 -14.61 8.57
N LEU A 276 1.10 -13.67 9.17
CA LEU A 276 1.29 -13.16 10.54
C LEU A 276 -0.03 -13.14 11.32
N PRO A 277 0.01 -13.22 12.66
CA PRO A 277 -1.20 -13.09 13.47
C PRO A 277 -1.85 -11.71 13.33
N LYS A 278 -3.18 -11.68 13.23
CA LYS A 278 -4.00 -10.46 13.19
C LYS A 278 -3.98 -9.63 14.48
N THR A 279 -3.35 -10.13 15.54
CA THR A 279 -3.18 -9.44 16.83
C THR A 279 -1.89 -8.62 16.90
N VAL A 280 -1.08 -8.64 15.83
CA VAL A 280 0.16 -7.87 15.73
C VAL A 280 0.30 -7.17 14.36
N SER A 281 -0.67 -7.34 13.47
CA SER A 281 -0.56 -6.94 12.06
C SER A 281 -1.91 -6.89 11.36
N LEU A 282 -1.98 -6.12 10.28
CA LEU A 282 -3.17 -5.95 9.45
C LEU A 282 -3.07 -6.80 8.18
N GLU A 283 -4.18 -7.40 7.76
CA GLU A 283 -4.23 -8.11 6.48
C GLU A 283 -4.16 -7.10 5.33
N ASP A 284 -3.33 -7.41 4.34
CA ASP A 284 -3.20 -6.73 3.07
C ASP A 284 -3.72 -7.61 1.92
N PHE A 285 -4.55 -7.04 1.05
CA PHE A 285 -5.12 -7.75 -0.09
C PHE A 285 -4.56 -7.21 -1.41
N GLU A 286 -3.61 -7.92 -2.01
CA GLU A 286 -3.03 -7.53 -3.31
C GLU A 286 -4.06 -7.40 -4.41
N LYS A 287 -4.15 -6.21 -5.02
CA LYS A 287 -5.15 -5.86 -6.05
C LYS A 287 -6.55 -6.33 -5.63
N GLY A 288 -6.81 -6.22 -4.34
CA GLY A 288 -7.87 -6.93 -3.65
C GLY A 288 -8.86 -6.00 -2.98
N ARG A 289 -10.07 -6.50 -2.71
CA ARG A 289 -11.11 -5.78 -1.99
C ARG A 289 -11.97 -6.76 -1.20
N ASN A 290 -12.60 -6.29 -0.13
CA ASN A 290 -13.69 -7.01 0.51
C ASN A 290 -15.02 -6.74 -0.20
N ASN A 291 -15.94 -7.72 -0.19
CA ASN A 291 -17.29 -7.57 -0.73
C ASN A 291 -18.33 -7.16 0.33
N ALA A 292 -17.93 -7.05 1.59
CA ALA A 292 -18.75 -6.63 2.72
C ALA A 292 -17.94 -5.75 3.70
N ILE A 293 -18.63 -5.12 4.67
CA ILE A 293 -17.98 -4.45 5.80
C ILE A 293 -17.27 -5.50 6.66
N THR A 294 -16.00 -5.24 6.98
CA THR A 294 -15.19 -6.08 7.88
C THR A 294 -15.15 -5.49 9.28
N GLN A 295 -14.97 -6.36 10.28
CA GLN A 295 -14.69 -5.94 11.66
C GLN A 295 -13.28 -5.35 11.77
N ASP A 296 -12.29 -6.08 11.28
CA ASP A 296 -10.89 -5.66 11.29
C ASP A 296 -10.63 -4.63 10.20
N PHE A 297 -9.77 -3.67 10.49
CA PHE A 297 -9.26 -2.74 9.48
C PHE A 297 -8.26 -3.46 8.59
N TRP A 298 -8.22 -3.14 7.29
CA TRP A 298 -7.37 -3.82 6.32
C TRP A 298 -6.71 -2.84 5.36
N LEU A 299 -5.61 -3.28 4.75
CA LEU A 299 -4.95 -2.58 3.64
C LEU A 299 -5.26 -3.32 2.33
N THR A 300 -5.27 -2.59 1.24
CA THR A 300 -5.09 -3.14 -0.10
C THR A 300 -4.10 -2.30 -0.85
N ASP A 301 -3.18 -2.96 -1.53
CA ASP A 301 -2.33 -2.37 -2.54
C ASP A 301 -2.95 -2.51 -3.94
N GLU A 302 -2.91 -1.42 -4.69
CA GLU A 302 -3.29 -1.36 -6.10
C GLU A 302 -2.24 -0.52 -6.84
N THR A 303 -2.23 -0.53 -8.16
CA THR A 303 -1.31 0.27 -8.96
C THR A 303 -2.04 1.19 -9.94
N VAL A 304 -1.44 2.34 -10.25
CA VAL A 304 -1.90 3.23 -11.33
C VAL A 304 -1.83 2.55 -12.71
N SER A 305 -1.00 1.51 -12.85
CA SER A 305 -0.77 0.79 -14.09
C SER A 305 -1.73 -0.38 -14.32
N VAL A 306 -1.65 -0.97 -15.52
CA VAL A 306 -2.30 -2.23 -15.90
C VAL A 306 -1.20 -3.24 -16.16
N GLY A 307 -1.28 -4.41 -15.51
CA GLY A 307 -0.39 -5.56 -15.77
C GLY A 307 0.90 -5.63 -14.94
N SER A 308 1.56 -4.52 -14.62
CA SER A 308 2.87 -4.51 -13.93
C SER A 308 2.91 -3.56 -12.74
N TRP A 309 3.67 -3.86 -11.69
CA TRP A 309 3.94 -2.90 -10.61
C TRP A 309 5.09 -1.93 -10.96
N SER A 310 6.10 -2.38 -11.70
CA SER A 310 7.21 -1.54 -12.16
C SER A 310 7.00 -0.94 -13.55
N TYR A 311 7.83 0.03 -13.91
CA TYR A 311 7.76 0.67 -15.22
C TYR A 311 8.06 -0.31 -16.35
N THR A 312 7.27 -0.24 -17.44
CA THR A 312 7.56 -0.87 -18.73
C THR A 312 7.34 0.13 -19.85
N ASN A 313 7.99 -0.08 -21.00
CA ASN A 313 7.85 0.82 -22.16
C ASN A 313 6.42 0.89 -22.71
N ASP A 314 5.63 -0.17 -22.51
CA ASP A 314 4.25 -0.32 -22.98
C ASP A 314 3.21 -0.23 -21.84
N LEU A 315 3.60 0.31 -20.69
CA LEU A 315 2.79 0.32 -19.47
C LEU A 315 1.44 1.02 -19.69
N GLY A 316 0.36 0.23 -19.72
CA GLY A 316 -1.00 0.75 -19.68
C GLY A 316 -1.32 1.35 -18.32
N LEU A 317 -2.24 2.32 -18.27
CA LEU A 317 -2.64 3.01 -17.04
C LEU A 317 -4.15 2.91 -16.81
N LYS A 318 -4.54 2.86 -15.54
CA LYS A 318 -5.92 3.10 -15.09
C LYS A 318 -6.24 4.60 -15.17
N THR A 319 -7.51 4.95 -15.08
CA THR A 319 -7.93 6.36 -15.01
C THR A 319 -7.99 6.84 -13.56
N ALA A 320 -7.95 8.16 -13.32
CA ALA A 320 -8.20 8.71 -11.99
C ALA A 320 -9.60 8.30 -11.45
N ASN A 321 -10.60 8.17 -12.33
CA ASN A 321 -11.93 7.70 -11.95
C ASN A 321 -11.90 6.27 -11.38
N ASP A 322 -11.20 5.35 -12.05
CA ASP A 322 -11.06 3.98 -11.54
C ASP A 322 -10.49 3.95 -10.12
N ILE A 323 -9.50 4.80 -9.83
CA ILE A 323 -8.85 4.87 -8.52
C ILE A 323 -9.75 5.53 -7.46
N ILE A 324 -10.48 6.59 -7.82
CA ILE A 324 -11.43 7.26 -6.91
C ILE A 324 -12.56 6.31 -6.51
N ASP A 325 -13.11 5.56 -7.48
CA ASP A 325 -14.15 4.57 -7.23
C ASP A 325 -13.65 3.46 -6.31
N LEU A 326 -12.43 2.95 -6.55
CA LEU A 326 -11.78 1.97 -5.70
C LEU A 326 -11.60 2.51 -4.27
N LEU A 327 -11.07 3.73 -4.12
CA LEU A 327 -10.87 4.36 -2.82
C LEU A 327 -12.20 4.48 -2.05
N ALA A 328 -13.27 4.93 -2.70
CA ALA A 328 -14.58 5.06 -2.07
C ALA A 328 -15.15 3.68 -1.63
N ASP A 329 -15.03 2.65 -2.48
CA ASP A 329 -15.47 1.29 -2.15
C ASP A 329 -14.67 0.69 -0.98
N ILE A 330 -13.35 0.82 -0.99
CA ILE A 330 -12.44 0.33 0.07
C ILE A 330 -12.75 1.01 1.40
N VAL A 331 -12.83 2.34 1.43
CA VAL A 331 -13.05 3.11 2.67
C VAL A 331 -14.42 2.81 3.27
N SER A 332 -15.45 2.63 2.42
CA SER A 332 -16.80 2.26 2.87
C SER A 332 -16.87 0.89 3.55
N LYS A 333 -15.88 0.02 3.32
CA LYS A 333 -15.79 -1.35 3.82
C LYS A 333 -14.66 -1.55 4.83
N ASN A 334 -14.25 -0.48 5.51
CA ASN A 334 -13.28 -0.48 6.60
C ASN A 334 -11.82 -0.73 6.17
N GLY A 335 -11.44 -0.31 4.96
CA GLY A 335 -10.07 -0.43 4.46
C GLY A 335 -9.33 0.89 4.22
N ALA A 336 -8.04 0.78 3.93
CA ALA A 336 -7.20 1.82 3.35
C ALA A 336 -6.58 1.35 2.02
N LEU A 337 -6.33 2.28 1.10
CA LEU A 337 -5.72 2.06 -0.20
C LEU A 337 -4.27 2.54 -0.19
N MET A 338 -3.34 1.67 -0.57
CA MET A 338 -1.97 2.02 -0.87
C MET A 338 -1.73 1.90 -2.39
N LEU A 339 -1.59 3.03 -3.06
CA LEU A 339 -1.48 3.09 -4.51
C LEU A 339 0.00 3.10 -4.95
N ASN A 340 0.38 2.12 -5.75
CA ASN A 340 1.68 2.04 -6.39
C ASN A 340 1.76 2.99 -7.59
N VAL A 341 2.89 3.69 -7.71
CA VAL A 341 3.39 4.27 -8.96
C VAL A 341 4.59 3.49 -9.47
N SER A 342 4.87 3.65 -10.77
CA SER A 342 5.89 2.91 -11.50
C SER A 342 6.94 3.87 -12.09
N PRO A 343 7.92 4.35 -11.30
CA PRO A 343 8.99 5.22 -11.77
C PRO A 343 9.90 4.50 -12.77
N MET A 344 10.46 5.27 -13.71
CA MET A 344 11.51 4.79 -14.61
C MET A 344 12.81 4.56 -13.85
N ALA A 345 13.74 3.75 -14.37
CA ALA A 345 15.03 3.47 -13.73
C ALA A 345 15.86 4.71 -13.35
N ASN A 346 15.69 5.83 -14.05
CA ASN A 346 16.36 7.09 -13.72
C ASN A 346 15.70 7.84 -12.55
N GLY A 347 14.58 7.38 -11.99
CA GLY A 347 13.88 7.98 -10.85
C GLY A 347 12.78 8.98 -11.21
N THR A 348 12.51 9.21 -12.49
CA THR A 348 11.36 10.01 -12.92
C THR A 348 10.08 9.19 -12.81
N ILE A 349 9.07 9.71 -12.09
CA ILE A 349 7.69 9.25 -12.22
C ILE A 349 7.14 9.80 -13.55
N PRO A 350 6.74 8.97 -14.52
CA PRO A 350 6.23 9.45 -15.81
C PRO A 350 5.07 10.44 -15.69
N GLN A 351 5.03 11.47 -16.56
CA GLN A 351 4.04 12.55 -16.48
C GLN A 351 2.59 12.04 -16.49
N ASN A 352 2.28 11.04 -17.31
CA ASN A 352 0.96 10.42 -17.36
C ASN A 352 0.51 9.79 -16.03
N GLN A 353 1.44 9.27 -15.21
CA GLN A 353 1.15 8.82 -13.85
C GLN A 353 0.98 10.00 -12.89
N GLN A 354 1.80 11.05 -13.03
CA GLN A 354 1.66 12.27 -12.23
C GLN A 354 0.30 12.93 -12.47
N ASP A 355 -0.18 12.98 -13.71
CA ASP A 355 -1.47 13.58 -14.08
C ASP A 355 -2.63 12.86 -13.37
N ILE A 356 -2.62 11.51 -13.37
CA ILE A 356 -3.61 10.70 -12.63
C ILE A 356 -3.59 11.03 -11.13
N LEU A 357 -2.39 11.09 -10.53
CA LEU A 357 -2.25 11.43 -9.11
C LEU A 357 -2.76 12.84 -8.80
N LEU A 358 -2.47 13.81 -9.66
CA LEU A 358 -2.92 15.19 -9.50
C LEU A 358 -4.44 15.31 -9.65
N GLU A 359 -5.06 14.56 -10.56
CA GLU A 359 -6.52 14.49 -10.69
C GLU A 359 -7.19 13.87 -9.44
N ILE A 360 -6.61 12.80 -8.88
CA ILE A 360 -7.05 12.22 -7.61
C ILE A 360 -6.95 13.25 -6.48
N GLY A 361 -5.83 13.97 -6.43
CA GLY A 361 -5.58 15.04 -5.46
C GLY A 361 -6.58 16.19 -5.55
N GLN A 362 -6.94 16.62 -6.76
CA GLN A 362 -7.98 17.62 -6.99
C GLN A 362 -9.33 17.16 -6.42
N TRP A 363 -9.73 15.91 -6.68
CA TRP A 363 -10.95 15.35 -6.12
C TRP A 363 -10.91 15.31 -4.58
N LEU A 364 -9.82 14.81 -3.99
CA LEU A 364 -9.63 14.72 -2.54
C LEU A 364 -9.57 16.09 -1.85
N SER A 365 -9.15 17.15 -2.55
CA SER A 365 -9.13 18.50 -1.99
C SER A 365 -10.54 19.04 -1.69
N ILE A 366 -11.55 18.60 -2.45
CA ILE A 366 -12.96 18.96 -2.28
C ILE A 366 -13.68 17.93 -1.42
N ASN A 367 -13.49 16.65 -1.74
CA ASN A 367 -14.29 15.55 -1.22
C ASN A 367 -13.61 14.79 -0.06
N GLY A 368 -12.38 15.16 0.31
CA GLY A 368 -11.58 14.47 1.31
C GLY A 368 -12.21 14.42 2.70
N GLU A 369 -13.17 15.30 3.02
CA GLU A 369 -13.95 15.23 4.27
C GLU A 369 -14.71 13.89 4.42
N ALA A 370 -15.17 13.29 3.30
CA ALA A 370 -15.85 12.00 3.27
C ALA A 370 -14.89 10.80 3.38
N ILE A 371 -13.59 11.02 3.17
CA ILE A 371 -12.57 9.97 3.20
C ILE A 371 -11.78 10.05 4.52
N TYR A 372 -11.08 11.15 4.75
CA TYR A 372 -10.13 11.27 5.85
C TYR A 372 -10.80 11.35 7.22
N GLY A 373 -10.37 10.46 8.12
CA GLY A 373 -10.93 10.33 9.46
C GLY A 373 -12.38 9.81 9.49
N SER A 374 -12.91 9.30 8.38
CA SER A 374 -14.22 8.64 8.36
C SER A 374 -14.12 7.19 8.83
N ARG A 375 -15.25 6.61 9.20
CA ARG A 375 -15.45 5.18 9.49
C ARG A 375 -16.60 4.66 8.63
N THR A 376 -16.81 3.35 8.64
CA THR A 376 -17.95 2.75 7.97
C THR A 376 -19.26 3.26 8.57
N TRP A 377 -20.28 3.35 7.72
CA TRP A 377 -21.66 3.40 8.20
C TRP A 377 -22.22 1.98 8.34
N ASN A 378 -23.47 1.83 8.76
CA ASN A 378 -24.15 0.54 8.88
C ASN A 378 -24.37 -0.13 7.51
N VAL A 379 -24.35 0.65 6.44
CA VAL A 379 -24.43 0.20 5.04
C VAL A 379 -23.20 0.75 4.33
N PHE A 380 -22.43 -0.08 3.62
CA PHE A 380 -21.24 0.39 2.88
C PHE A 380 -21.62 1.07 1.57
N GLY A 381 -22.74 0.66 0.96
CA GLY A 381 -23.14 1.16 -0.34
C GLY A 381 -24.40 0.51 -0.88
N GLU A 382 -24.87 1.05 -2.00
CA GLU A 382 -25.99 0.56 -2.80
C GLU A 382 -25.66 0.73 -4.29
N GLY A 383 -26.49 0.15 -5.14
CA GLY A 383 -26.35 0.21 -6.60
C GLY A 383 -26.32 -1.15 -7.28
N PRO A 384 -26.34 -1.15 -8.62
CA PRO A 384 -26.36 -2.38 -9.42
C PRO A 384 -25.02 -3.11 -9.41
N THR A 385 -23.90 -2.42 -9.18
CA THR A 385 -22.56 -2.98 -9.30
C THR A 385 -22.16 -3.67 -8.00
N LYS A 386 -22.11 -5.01 -8.05
CA LYS A 386 -21.73 -5.85 -6.92
C LYS A 386 -20.40 -6.55 -7.18
N LEU A 387 -19.66 -6.74 -6.09
CA LEU A 387 -18.48 -7.58 -6.09
C LEU A 387 -18.88 -8.96 -5.57
N ASP A 388 -18.83 -9.99 -6.41
CA ASP A 388 -19.32 -11.33 -6.06
C ASP A 388 -18.50 -11.96 -4.91
N LYS A 389 -17.17 -11.78 -4.94
CA LYS A 389 -16.24 -12.30 -3.93
C LYS A 389 -15.28 -11.22 -3.45
N GLY A 390 -14.93 -11.26 -2.16
CA GLY A 390 -13.80 -10.52 -1.62
C GLY A 390 -12.50 -11.32 -1.66
N GLY A 391 -11.36 -10.65 -1.46
CA GLY A 391 -10.03 -11.25 -1.36
C GLY A 391 -8.99 -10.55 -2.23
N MET A 392 -7.88 -11.23 -2.49
CA MET A 392 -6.82 -10.79 -3.40
C MET A 392 -7.24 -10.96 -4.87
N PHE A 393 -6.67 -10.15 -5.76
CA PHE A 393 -6.86 -10.18 -7.21
C PHE A 393 -8.33 -10.27 -7.62
N VAL A 394 -9.12 -9.28 -7.17
CA VAL A 394 -10.53 -9.20 -7.55
C VAL A 394 -10.67 -8.57 -8.93
N ASP A 395 -11.62 -9.08 -9.71
CA ASP A 395 -11.85 -8.57 -11.06
C ASP A 395 -12.24 -7.08 -11.04
N LYS A 396 -11.86 -6.37 -12.11
CA LYS A 396 -12.28 -4.99 -12.32
C LYS A 396 -13.81 -4.96 -12.47
N VAL A 397 -14.44 -4.08 -11.70
CA VAL A 397 -15.85 -3.71 -11.87
C VAL A 397 -15.92 -2.28 -12.35
N ALA A 398 -16.95 -1.94 -13.13
CA ALA A 398 -17.18 -0.58 -13.61
C ALA A 398 -18.39 -0.01 -12.87
N TYR A 399 -18.14 0.99 -12.03
CA TYR A 399 -19.20 1.69 -11.31
C TYR A 399 -19.87 2.73 -12.22
N THR A 400 -21.05 3.14 -11.80
CA THR A 400 -21.90 4.11 -12.49
C THR A 400 -22.44 5.14 -11.50
N ASP A 401 -23.11 6.16 -12.03
CA ASP A 401 -23.88 7.15 -11.26
C ASP A 401 -25.02 6.56 -10.41
N LYS A 402 -25.30 5.26 -10.55
CA LYS A 402 -26.25 4.49 -9.73
C LYS A 402 -25.61 3.77 -8.56
N ASP A 403 -24.28 3.79 -8.47
CA ASP A 403 -23.52 3.18 -7.39
C ASP A 403 -23.16 4.24 -6.35
N ILE A 404 -23.48 3.96 -5.09
CA ILE A 404 -23.22 4.87 -3.98
C ILE A 404 -22.38 4.14 -2.93
N ARG A 405 -21.41 4.84 -2.35
CA ARG A 405 -20.62 4.38 -1.20
C ARG A 405 -20.78 5.32 -0.04
N TYR A 406 -20.94 4.74 1.15
CA TYR A 406 -21.22 5.49 2.36
C TYR A 406 -20.06 5.45 3.33
N THR A 407 -19.77 6.60 3.90
CA THR A 407 -18.85 6.75 5.04
C THR A 407 -19.52 7.61 6.11
N ARG A 408 -18.96 7.59 7.32
CA ARG A 408 -19.51 8.32 8.47
C ARG A 408 -18.42 9.02 9.26
N LYS A 409 -18.70 10.24 9.70
CA LYS A 409 -17.88 10.99 10.67
C LYS A 409 -18.80 11.64 11.71
N GLY A 410 -18.77 11.13 12.94
CA GLY A 410 -19.69 11.57 13.99
C GLY A 410 -21.16 11.35 13.61
N THR A 411 -21.95 12.40 13.54
CA THR A 411 -23.37 12.37 13.12
C THR A 411 -23.56 12.69 11.64
N THR A 412 -22.48 12.85 10.88
CA THR A 412 -22.53 13.11 9.44
C THR A 412 -22.32 11.82 8.67
N ILE A 413 -23.21 11.53 7.74
CA ILE A 413 -23.08 10.46 6.75
C ILE A 413 -22.71 11.11 5.42
N TYR A 414 -21.75 10.55 4.70
CA TYR A 414 -21.42 10.98 3.35
C TYR A 414 -21.87 9.91 2.38
N ALA A 415 -22.60 10.31 1.35
CA ALA A 415 -22.95 9.46 0.21
C ALA A 415 -22.10 9.88 -0.98
N ILE A 416 -21.18 9.01 -1.39
CA ILE A 416 -20.27 9.20 -2.52
C ILE A 416 -20.92 8.51 -3.72
N VAL A 417 -21.48 9.29 -4.64
CA VAL A 417 -22.11 8.78 -5.86
C VAL A 417 -21.03 8.64 -6.94
N LEU A 418 -20.84 7.44 -7.46
CA LEU A 418 -19.72 7.05 -8.34
C LEU A 418 -19.98 7.41 -9.82
N GLY A 419 -20.38 8.67 -10.02
CA GLY A 419 -20.66 9.27 -11.31
C GLY A 419 -21.60 10.46 -11.17
N TRP A 420 -21.70 11.29 -12.22
CA TRP A 420 -22.64 12.41 -12.26
C TRP A 420 -23.96 12.03 -12.96
N PRO A 421 -25.10 12.00 -12.25
CA PRO A 421 -26.39 11.59 -12.81
C PRO A 421 -27.08 12.67 -13.64
N GLY A 422 -26.48 13.86 -13.76
CA GLY A 422 -27.02 15.00 -14.51
C GLY A 422 -27.36 16.19 -13.62
N SER A 423 -27.52 17.36 -14.25
CA SER A 423 -27.89 18.61 -13.57
C SER A 423 -29.38 18.67 -13.26
N ASN A 424 -29.74 19.06 -12.03
CA ASN A 424 -31.11 19.04 -11.53
C ASN A 424 -31.79 17.66 -11.66
N ALA A 425 -31.00 16.58 -11.60
CA ALA A 425 -31.50 15.22 -11.62
C ALA A 425 -32.00 14.83 -10.23
N GLU A 426 -33.08 14.05 -10.17
CA GLU A 426 -33.57 13.46 -8.94
C GLU A 426 -32.78 12.19 -8.62
N VAL A 427 -32.28 12.09 -7.39
CA VAL A 427 -31.53 10.94 -6.88
C VAL A 427 -32.19 10.47 -5.60
N VAL A 428 -32.29 9.15 -5.46
CA VAL A 428 -32.87 8.49 -4.28
C VAL A 428 -31.80 7.63 -3.62
N LEU A 429 -31.49 7.93 -2.37
CA LEU A 429 -30.62 7.12 -1.52
C LEU A 429 -31.47 6.09 -0.78
N GLN A 430 -31.55 4.88 -1.33
CA GLN A 430 -32.46 3.82 -0.88
C GLN A 430 -32.09 3.28 0.51
N SER A 431 -30.83 3.39 0.91
CA SER A 431 -30.34 3.00 2.22
C SER A 431 -30.96 3.82 3.37
N PHE A 432 -31.57 4.97 3.07
CA PHE A 432 -32.35 5.76 4.05
C PHE A 432 -33.83 5.33 4.12
N SER A 433 -34.14 4.07 3.83
CA SER A 433 -35.48 3.50 3.96
C SER A 433 -35.58 2.52 5.13
N GLY A 434 -36.80 2.35 5.65
CA GLY A 434 -37.10 1.32 6.66
C GLY A 434 -36.95 -0.11 6.15
N GLN A 435 -36.80 -0.30 4.84
CA GLN A 435 -36.51 -1.61 4.22
C GLN A 435 -35.04 -2.03 4.40
N THR A 436 -34.13 -1.05 4.46
CA THR A 436 -32.69 -1.29 4.60
C THR A 436 -32.24 -1.17 6.05
N LEU A 437 -32.79 -0.18 6.78
CA LEU A 437 -32.40 0.11 8.15
C LEU A 437 -33.57 -0.08 9.11
N ASN A 438 -33.30 -0.78 10.22
CA ASN A 438 -34.24 -0.87 11.34
C ASN A 438 -34.57 0.50 11.94
N GLN A 439 -33.61 1.44 11.89
CA GLN A 439 -33.79 2.81 12.34
C GLN A 439 -33.17 3.76 11.32
N VAL A 440 -34.02 4.41 10.52
CA VAL A 440 -33.59 5.42 9.56
C VAL A 440 -33.11 6.67 10.30
N PRO A 441 -31.87 7.15 10.07
CA PRO A 441 -31.38 8.37 10.68
C PRO A 441 -32.24 9.59 10.29
N LYS A 442 -32.55 10.45 11.26
CA LYS A 442 -33.31 11.67 10.98
C LYS A 442 -32.41 12.70 10.31
N VAL A 443 -32.64 12.95 9.03
CA VAL A 443 -31.91 13.94 8.23
C VAL A 443 -32.27 15.35 8.70
N LYS A 444 -31.26 16.12 9.11
CA LYS A 444 -31.37 17.52 9.53
C LYS A 444 -31.07 18.47 8.39
N ASN A 445 -30.06 18.14 7.59
CA ASN A 445 -29.55 18.98 6.51
C ASN A 445 -28.85 18.11 5.46
N LEU A 446 -28.85 18.58 4.22
CA LEU A 446 -28.22 17.93 3.09
C LEU A 446 -27.53 18.99 2.21
N THR A 447 -26.24 18.79 1.96
CA THR A 447 -25.43 19.66 1.10
C THR A 447 -24.60 18.80 0.15
N VAL A 448 -24.14 19.37 -0.97
CA VAL A 448 -23.18 18.72 -1.87
C VAL A 448 -21.82 19.40 -1.71
N LEU A 449 -20.76 18.61 -1.46
CA LEU A 449 -19.41 19.16 -1.34
C LEU A 449 -18.98 19.80 -2.68
N GLY A 450 -18.36 20.98 -2.59
CA GLY A 450 -18.00 21.77 -3.78
C GLY A 450 -19.16 22.55 -4.41
N SER A 451 -20.34 22.60 -3.77
CA SER A 451 -21.47 23.42 -4.21
C SER A 451 -21.98 24.33 -3.09
N ASP A 452 -22.31 25.57 -3.45
CA ASP A 452 -23.00 26.53 -2.57
C ASP A 452 -24.53 26.53 -2.81
N GLU A 453 -25.03 25.66 -3.70
CA GLU A 453 -26.46 25.58 -4.00
C GLU A 453 -27.25 24.97 -2.83
N THR A 454 -28.43 25.52 -2.55
CA THR A 454 -29.36 24.93 -1.57
C THR A 454 -30.02 23.70 -2.18
N ILE A 455 -29.80 22.54 -1.57
CA ILE A 455 -30.31 21.27 -2.06
C ILE A 455 -31.66 20.96 -1.42
N LYS A 456 -32.69 20.79 -2.26
CA LYS A 456 -34.00 20.32 -1.82
C LYS A 456 -33.93 18.82 -1.58
N PHE A 457 -34.42 18.38 -0.44
CA PHE A 457 -34.52 16.97 -0.10
C PHE A 457 -35.79 16.66 0.68
N HIS A 458 -36.22 15.41 0.62
CA HIS A 458 -37.27 14.86 1.48
C HIS A 458 -37.00 13.37 1.74
N VAL A 459 -37.63 12.81 2.78
CA VAL A 459 -37.50 11.39 3.13
C VAL A 459 -38.88 10.77 3.11
N ASP A 460 -39.02 9.63 2.44
CA ASP A 460 -40.24 8.81 2.41
C ASP A 460 -39.89 7.31 2.58
N ASP A 461 -40.85 6.42 2.29
CA ASP A 461 -40.66 4.97 2.42
C ASP A 461 -39.64 4.38 1.42
N ALA A 462 -39.38 5.06 0.29
CA ALA A 462 -38.41 4.64 -0.71
C ALA A 462 -36.98 5.07 -0.37
N GLY A 463 -36.82 6.15 0.41
CA GLY A 463 -35.52 6.59 0.93
C GLY A 463 -35.40 8.10 1.06
N LEU A 464 -34.15 8.59 1.00
CA LEU A 464 -33.83 10.02 0.99
C LEU A 464 -33.71 10.51 -0.45
N HIS A 465 -34.64 11.36 -0.86
CA HIS A 465 -34.69 11.98 -2.18
C HIS A 465 -34.02 13.34 -2.15
N PHE A 466 -33.24 13.67 -3.16
CA PHE A 466 -32.73 15.01 -3.38
C PHE A 466 -32.56 15.32 -4.86
N THR A 467 -32.47 16.61 -5.19
CA THR A 467 -32.16 17.07 -6.54
C THR A 467 -30.70 17.50 -6.62
N THR A 468 -29.94 16.99 -7.59
CA THR A 468 -28.54 17.39 -7.77
C THR A 468 -28.42 18.89 -8.08
N PRO A 469 -27.29 19.53 -7.75
CA PRO A 469 -27.02 20.91 -8.13
C PRO A 469 -27.21 21.14 -9.64
N SER A 470 -27.54 22.38 -10.00
CA SER A 470 -27.65 22.79 -11.41
C SER A 470 -26.30 22.74 -12.12
N LYS A 471 -25.20 22.99 -11.40
CA LYS A 471 -23.83 22.88 -11.90
C LYS A 471 -23.18 21.59 -11.40
N LYS A 472 -22.60 20.83 -12.34
CA LYS A 472 -21.77 19.66 -12.02
C LYS A 472 -20.61 20.05 -11.11
N THR A 473 -20.49 19.40 -9.96
CA THR A 473 -19.37 19.57 -9.03
C THR A 473 -18.20 18.69 -9.40
N ASP A 474 -18.46 17.45 -9.82
CA ASP A 474 -17.48 16.47 -10.27
C ASP A 474 -18.16 15.42 -11.16
N ASP A 475 -17.49 14.89 -12.18
CA ASP A 475 -18.02 13.80 -13.03
C ASP A 475 -17.62 12.40 -12.60
N LYS A 476 -16.50 12.27 -11.88
CA LYS A 476 -15.95 10.99 -11.43
C LYS A 476 -16.77 10.47 -10.27
N ALA A 477 -16.83 11.27 -9.21
CA ALA A 477 -17.71 11.02 -8.08
C ALA A 477 -18.05 12.32 -7.36
N PHE A 478 -19.32 12.52 -7.00
CA PHE A 478 -19.71 13.67 -6.17
C PHE A 478 -20.20 13.21 -4.80
N VAL A 479 -20.02 14.07 -3.81
CA VAL A 479 -20.29 13.73 -2.41
C VAL A 479 -21.45 14.54 -1.85
N VAL A 480 -22.46 13.84 -1.39
CA VAL A 480 -23.56 14.37 -0.60
C VAL A 480 -23.21 14.25 0.88
N LYS A 481 -23.22 15.36 1.60
CA LYS A 481 -23.04 15.44 3.04
C LYS A 481 -24.40 15.51 3.73
N ILE A 482 -24.69 14.54 4.58
CA ILE A 482 -25.98 14.32 5.21
C ILE A 482 -25.81 14.44 6.73
N GLU A 483 -26.27 15.53 7.30
CA GLU A 483 -26.20 15.75 8.75
C GLU A 483 -27.41 15.10 9.42
N THR A 484 -27.17 14.20 10.38
CA THR A 484 -28.22 13.47 11.11
C THR A 484 -28.31 13.88 12.58
N ARG A 485 -29.42 13.54 13.25
CA ARG A 485 -29.66 13.79 14.69
C ARG A 485 -29.67 12.51 15.49
#